data_AF-A0A250G0Q2-F1
#
_entry.id   AF-A0A250G0Q2-F1
#
_cell.length_a   1.000
_cell.length_b   1.000
_cell.length_c   1.000
_cell.angle_alpha   90.00
_cell.angle_beta   90.00
_cell.angle_gamma   90.00
#
_symmetry.space_group_name_H-M   'P 1'
#
loop_
_entity.id
_entity.type
_entity.pdbx_description
1 polymer ?
#
loop_
_entity_poly.entity_id
_entity_poly.type
_entity_poly.pdbx_seq_one_letter_code
_entity_poly.pdbx_strand_id
1 'polypeptide(L)' 'MCCSQKEIKTEDNYTFFEYFLRPTYDFRQEILSHGAEIEVISPNWFREEIKEIVNQMQEGYK' A
#
# COMPACT_ATOMS: atom_id res chain seq x y z
N MET A 1 4.42 4.60 20.68
CA MET A 1 5.03 4.64 19.34
C MET A 1 4.13 5.52 18.50
N CYS A 2 4.56 6.74 18.17
CA CYS A 2 3.76 7.65 17.34
C CYS A 2 3.87 7.21 15.88
N CYS A 3 2.73 7.01 15.22
CA CYS A 3 2.68 6.93 13.76
C CYS A 3 3.07 8.29 13.16
N SER A 4 3.75 8.30 12.02
CA SER A 4 4.05 9.53 11.27
C SER A 4 3.77 9.35 9.79
N GLN A 5 3.30 10.40 9.14
CA GLN A 5 3.17 10.53 7.70
C GLN A 5 4.04 11.69 7.23
N LYS A 6 4.79 11.50 6.14
CA LYS A 6 5.58 12.54 5.49
C LYS A 6 5.33 12.51 3.99
N GLU A 7 4.98 13.65 3.42
CA GLU A 7 5.05 13.83 1.97
C GLU A 7 6.53 13.96 1.58
N ILE A 8 6.99 13.12 0.66
CA ILE A 8 8.39 13.09 0.22
C ILE A 8 8.57 13.95 -1.02
N LYS A 9 7.68 13.76 -2.00
CA LYS A 9 7.77 14.43 -3.30
C LYS A 9 6.42 14.34 -4.01
N THR A 10 6.01 15.44 -4.61
CA THR A 10 4.90 15.49 -5.56
C THR A 10 5.45 15.69 -6.96
N GLU A 11 5.01 14.87 -7.90
CA GLU A 11 5.22 14.99 -9.35
C GLU A 11 3.86 15.14 -10.04
N ASP A 12 3.85 15.46 -11.34
CA ASP A 12 2.62 15.82 -12.05
C ASP A 12 1.52 14.73 -12.01
N ASN A 13 1.90 13.46 -11.82
CA ASN A 13 0.97 12.32 -11.84
C ASN A 13 0.89 11.52 -10.53
N TYR A 14 1.82 11.72 -9.58
CA TYR A 14 1.86 10.96 -8.34
C TYR A 14 2.50 11.74 -7.21
N THR A 15 2.09 11.42 -5.99
CA THR A 15 2.71 11.92 -4.77
C THR A 15 3.24 10.75 -3.94
N PHE A 16 4.50 10.83 -3.56
CA PHE A 16 5.14 9.87 -2.68
C PHE A 16 4.91 10.25 -1.22
N PHE A 17 4.38 9.31 -0.47
CA PHE A 17 4.23 9.41 0.98
C PHE A 17 5.08 8.34 1.67
N GLU A 18 5.77 8.73 2.73
CA GLU A 18 6.45 7.83 3.65
C GLU A 18 5.64 7.73 4.95
N TYR A 19 5.40 6.50 5.39
CA TYR A 19 4.70 6.21 6.62
C TYR A 19 5.58 5.41 7.58
N PHE A 20 5.58 5.80 8.85
CA PHE A 20 6.14 5.00 9.93
C PHE A 20 4.99 4.43 10.77
N LEU A 21 4.52 3.25 10.38
CA LEU A 21 3.38 2.57 11.00
C LEU A 21 3.59 1.06 11.00
N ARG A 22 2.83 0.36 11.85
CA ARG A 22 2.75 -1.10 11.78
C ARG A 22 1.77 -1.47 10.66
N PRO A 23 2.10 -2.41 9.76
CA PRO A 23 1.20 -2.87 8.72
C PRO A 23 0.14 -3.81 9.31
N THR A 24 -0.82 -3.21 10.01
CA THR A 24 -1.98 -3.89 10.57
C THR A 24 -2.89 -4.41 9.44
N TYR A 25 -3.87 -5.22 9.80
CA TYR A 25 -4.87 -5.68 8.85
C TYR A 25 -5.63 -4.50 8.22
N ASP A 26 -6.13 -3.58 9.05
CA ASP A 26 -6.89 -2.41 8.58
C ASP A 26 -6.07 -1.57 7.60
N PHE A 27 -4.78 -1.33 7.87
CA PHE A 27 -3.94 -0.56 6.96
C PHE A 27 -3.78 -1.22 5.58
N ARG A 28 -3.68 -2.55 5.55
CA ARG A 28 -3.66 -3.30 4.28
C ARG A 28 -4.99 -3.18 3.54
N GLN A 29 -6.11 -3.25 4.27
CA GLN A 29 -7.43 -3.08 3.67
C GLN A 29 -7.63 -1.66 3.12
N GLU A 30 -7.17 -0.63 3.82
CA GLU A 30 -7.20 0.75 3.33
C GLU A 30 -6.43 0.89 2.01
N ILE A 31 -5.20 0.37 1.91
CA ILE A 31 -4.44 0.38 0.65
C ILE A 31 -5.23 -0.31 -0.48
N LEU A 32 -5.76 -1.50 -0.22
CA LEU A 32 -6.49 -2.28 -1.21
C LEU A 32 -7.82 -1.62 -1.63
N SER A 33 -8.45 -0.86 -0.74
CA SER A 33 -9.71 -0.15 -1.02
C SER A 33 -9.57 0.92 -2.12
N HIS A 34 -8.36 1.45 -2.30
CA HIS A 34 -8.03 2.41 -3.36
C HIS A 34 -7.66 1.73 -4.70
N GLY A 35 -7.62 0.39 -4.76
CA GLY A 35 -7.34 -0.35 -5.98
C GLY A 35 -6.00 0.03 -6.61
N ALA A 36 -6.03 0.42 -7.88
CA ALA A 36 -4.83 0.75 -8.66
C ALA A 36 -4.31 2.18 -8.45
N GLU A 37 -4.98 3.01 -7.65
CA GLU A 37 -4.57 4.39 -7.40
C GLU A 37 -3.43 4.49 -6.36
N ILE A 38 -3.24 3.47 -5.54
CA ILE A 38 -2.20 3.41 -4.52
C ILE A 38 -1.28 2.20 -4.77
N GLU A 39 0.02 2.44 -4.71
CA GLU A 39 1.04 1.40 -4.81
C GLU A 39 2.03 1.47 -3.65
N VAL A 40 2.36 0.30 -3.07
CA VAL A 40 3.44 0.18 -2.09
C VAL A 40 4.77 0.08 -2.82
N ILE A 41 5.61 1.11 -2.70
CA ILE A 41 6.94 1.11 -3.32
C ILE A 41 7.95 0.30 -2.49
N SER A 42 7.92 0.48 -1.16
CA SER A 42 8.81 -0.17 -0.21
C SER A 42 8.16 -0.24 1.19
N PRO A 43 8.59 -1.16 2.07
CA PRO A 43 9.61 -2.20 1.86
C PRO A 43 9.11 -3.37 0.99
N ASN A 44 10.03 -4.07 0.32
CA ASN A 44 9.70 -5.13 -0.66
C ASN A 44 8.83 -6.24 -0.07
N TRP A 45 9.07 -6.64 1.17
CA TRP A 45 8.27 -7.70 1.81
C TRP A 45 6.79 -7.30 1.93
N PHE A 46 6.50 -6.01 2.19
CA PHE A 46 5.15 -5.52 2.34
C PHE A 46 4.47 -5.34 0.97
N ARG A 47 5.25 -4.94 -0.04
CA ARG A 47 4.79 -4.90 -1.43
C ARG A 47 4.38 -6.28 -1.95
N GLU A 48 5.19 -7.31 -1.70
CA GLU A 48 4.84 -8.68 -2.10
C GLU A 48 3.60 -9.19 -1.34
N GLU A 49 3.44 -8.84 -0.05
CA GLU A 49 2.23 -9.18 0.71
C GLU A 49 0.95 -8.61 0.07
N ILE A 50 0.95 -7.32 -0.33
CA ILE A 50 -0.20 -6.70 -1.01
C ILE A 50 -0.48 -7.39 -2.36
N LYS A 51 0.58 -7.70 -3.12
CA LYS A 51 0.48 -8.37 -4.42
C LYS A 51 -0.09 -9.79 -4.29
N GLU A 52 0.29 -10.54 -3.26
CA GLU A 52 -0.27 -11.86 -2.97
C GLU A 52 -1.79 -11.78 -2.70
N ILE A 53 -2.23 -10.79 -1.91
CA ILE A 53 -3.66 -10.58 -1.64
C ILE A 53 -4.42 -10.27 -2.94
N VAL A 54 -3.89 -9.37 -3.78
CA VAL A 54 -4.51 -9.04 -5.08
C VAL A 54 -4.60 -10.27 -5.99
N ASN A 55 -3.55 -11.09 -6.03
CA ASN A 55 -3.56 -12.33 -6.81
C ASN A 55 -4.64 -13.31 -6.30
N GLN A 56 -4.77 -13.48 -4.98
CA GLN A 56 -5.83 -14.32 -4.38
C GLN A 56 -7.23 -13.78 -4.70
N MET A 57 -7.43 -12.46 -4.68
CA MET A 57 -8.69 -11.84 -5.09
C MET A 57 -9.00 -12.17 -6.56
N GLN A 58 -8.01 -12.06 -7.45
CA GLN A 58 -8.16 -12.38 -8.86
C GLN A 58 -8.52 -13.85 -9.09
N GLU A 59 -7.99 -14.76 -8.28
CA GLU A 59 -8.31 -16.20 -8.35
C GLU A 59 -9.78 -16.49 -8.11
N GLY A 60 -10.47 -15.70 -7.29
CA GLY A 60 -11.91 -15.84 -7.04
C GLY A 60 -12.81 -15.49 -8.23
N TYR A 61 -12.26 -14.82 -9.25
CA TYR A 61 -12.98 -14.45 -10.48
C TYR A 61 -12.56 -15.28 -11.70
N LYS A 62 -11.75 -16.33 -11.51
CA LYS A 62 -11.37 -17.27 -12.56
C LYS A 62 -12.51 -18.21 -12.94
#